data_AF-A0A6L3YWD8-F1
#
_entry.id   AF-A0A6L3YWD8-F1
#
_cell.length_a   1.000
_cell.length_b   1.000
_cell.length_c   1.000
_cell.angle_alpha   90.00
_cell.angle_beta   90.00
_cell.angle_gamma   90.00
#
_symmetry.space_group_name_H-M   'P 1'
#
loop_
_entity.id
_entity.type
_entity.pdbx_description
1 polymer ?
#
loop_
_entity_poly.entity_id
_entity_poly.type
_entity_poly.pdbx_seq_one_letter_code
_entity_poly.pdbx_strand_id
1 'polypeptide(L)'
;MRLNSIAARTAFGAVQRELGEFVRVVPRIQSDYSEPSPDPDRRIVDVFVVVSLTPETAPFDGSRRGTKINTSTRLSQREAAIWFDPTIYEALKYELREGDQILLIERPNEPPYEVSRAPESSDRGDVIVSLVLDRNK
;
A
#
# COMPACT_ATOMS: atom_id res chain seq x y z
N MET A 1 -22.49 6.74 26.65
CA MET A 1 -22.44 7.87 25.69
C MET A 1 -21.48 7.46 24.58
N ARG A 2 -21.99 7.01 23.42
CA ARG A 2 -21.18 6.45 22.32
C ARG A 2 -20.84 7.58 21.34
N LEU A 3 -19.58 8.02 21.30
CA LEU A 3 -19.11 9.04 20.38
C LEU A 3 -18.84 8.42 19.00
N ASN A 4 -19.77 8.66 18.09
CA ASN A 4 -19.62 8.96 16.65
C ASN A 4 -18.34 8.45 15.96
N SER A 5 -18.39 7.22 15.44
CA SER A 5 -17.38 6.62 14.55
C SER A 5 -17.22 7.34 13.20
N ILE A 6 -18.19 8.19 12.80
CA ILE A 6 -18.15 8.96 11.55
C ILE A 6 -17.21 10.17 11.67
N ALA A 7 -17.18 10.84 12.84
CA ALA A 7 -16.30 11.98 13.08
C ALA A 7 -14.83 11.53 13.14
N ALA A 8 -14.54 10.37 13.73
CA ALA A 8 -13.19 9.79 13.77
C ALA A 8 -12.66 9.44 12.37
N ARG A 9 -13.51 8.85 11.51
CA ARG A 9 -13.14 8.55 10.11
C ARG A 9 -12.89 9.81 9.29
N THR A 10 -13.70 10.84 9.50
CA THR A 10 -13.57 12.13 8.77
C THR A 10 -12.32 12.90 9.21
N ALA A 11 -12.04 12.94 10.52
CA ALA A 11 -10.84 13.56 11.06
C ALA A 11 -9.56 12.81 10.63
N PHE A 12 -9.59 11.47 10.61
CA PHE A 12 -8.47 10.66 10.16
C PHE A 12 -8.17 10.87 8.66
N GLY A 13 -9.21 10.90 7.81
CA GLY A 13 -9.04 11.16 6.36
C GLY A 13 -8.68 12.61 6.01
N ALA A 14 -8.89 13.57 6.92
CA ALA A 14 -8.43 14.95 6.76
C ALA A 14 -6.97 15.13 7.23
N VAL A 15 -6.60 14.51 8.35
CA VAL A 15 -5.22 14.56 8.89
C VAL A 15 -4.25 13.74 8.04
N GLN A 16 -4.67 12.61 7.46
CA GLN A 16 -3.86 11.86 6.50
C GLN A 16 -3.52 12.69 5.24
N ARG A 17 -4.39 13.62 4.84
CA ARG A 17 -4.11 14.50 3.69
C ARG A 17 -3.05 15.57 3.97
N GLU A 18 -2.80 15.91 5.24
CA GLU A 18 -1.81 16.93 5.63
C GLU A 18 -0.40 16.34 5.90
N LEU A 19 -0.29 15.02 6.07
CA LEU A 19 0.98 14.35 6.39
C LEU A 19 1.33 13.35 5.27
N GLY A 20 1.61 13.88 4.08
CA GLY A 20 2.33 13.10 3.07
C GLY A 20 3.80 12.95 3.46
N GLU A 21 4.46 11.95 2.87
CA GLU A 21 5.89 11.69 3.03
C GLU A 21 6.52 11.35 1.69
N PHE A 22 7.83 11.55 1.57
CA PHE A 22 8.56 11.08 0.39
C PHE A 22 8.76 9.56 0.46
N VAL A 23 8.44 8.90 -0.65
CA VAL A 23 8.69 7.48 -0.89
C VAL A 23 9.54 7.31 -2.13
N ARG A 24 10.36 6.27 -2.14
CA ARG A 24 11.11 5.86 -3.33
C ARG A 24 10.39 4.74 -4.05
N VAL A 25 10.07 5.00 -5.31
CA VAL A 25 9.51 4.04 -6.25
C VAL A 25 10.66 3.33 -6.94
N VAL A 26 10.74 2.01 -6.80
CA VAL A 26 11.71 1.14 -7.47
C VAL A 26 10.95 0.18 -8.39
N PRO A 27 10.81 0.53 -9.68
CA PRO A 27 10.18 -0.34 -10.65
C PRO A 27 10.95 -1.66 -10.78
N ARG A 28 10.24 -2.79 -10.90
CA ARG A 28 10.85 -4.12 -10.97
C ARG A 28 10.34 -4.93 -12.14
N ILE A 29 11.21 -5.73 -12.74
CA ILE A 29 10.83 -6.80 -13.66
C ILE A 29 10.60 -8.05 -12.84
N GLN A 30 9.41 -8.61 -12.97
CA GLN A 30 9.09 -9.94 -12.45
C GLN A 30 9.37 -11.00 -13.51
N SER A 31 9.95 -12.12 -13.09
CA SER A 31 10.16 -13.32 -13.90
C SER A 31 9.88 -14.53 -13.03
N ASP A 32 9.16 -15.53 -13.54
CA ASP A 32 8.82 -16.75 -12.81
C ASP A 32 10.06 -17.57 -12.36
N TYR A 33 11.22 -17.28 -12.94
CA TYR A 33 12.46 -18.04 -12.76
C TYR A 33 13.63 -17.19 -12.25
N SER A 34 13.41 -15.93 -11.87
CA SER A 34 14.49 -15.04 -11.42
C SER A 34 14.03 -14.13 -10.29
N GLU A 35 14.97 -13.76 -9.42
CA GLU A 35 14.71 -12.77 -8.38
C GLU A 35 14.28 -11.43 -9.01
N PRO A 36 13.32 -10.70 -8.39
CA PRO A 36 12.90 -9.40 -8.91
C PRO A 36 14.09 -8.45 -9.05
N SER A 37 14.28 -7.92 -10.25
CA SER A 37 15.39 -7.01 -10.57
C SER A 37 14.85 -5.62 -10.92
N PRO A 38 15.56 -4.53 -10.61
CA PRO A 38 15.17 -3.20 -11.04
C PRO A 38 14.97 -3.14 -12.55
N ASP A 39 13.88 -2.51 -12.98
CA ASP A 39 13.57 -2.35 -14.39
C ASP A 39 14.44 -1.26 -15.03
N PRO A 40 15.25 -1.55 -16.07
CA PRO A 40 16.08 -0.56 -16.73
C PRO A 40 15.28 0.46 -17.56
N ASP A 41 14.05 0.15 -17.97
CA ASP A 41 13.20 1.02 -18.79
C ASP A 41 12.36 1.99 -17.93
N ARG A 42 12.17 1.67 -16.64
CA ARG A 42 11.40 2.49 -15.69
C ARG A 42 12.31 3.05 -14.60
N ARG A 43 12.49 4.37 -14.60
CA ARG A 43 13.43 5.07 -13.71
C ARG A 43 12.99 5.01 -12.24
N ILE A 44 13.94 4.80 -11.33
CA ILE A 44 13.74 4.96 -9.88
C ILE A 44 13.57 6.44 -9.54
N VAL A 45 12.50 6.77 -8.81
CA VAL A 45 12.14 8.16 -8.48
C VAL A 45 11.65 8.30 -7.05
N ASP A 46 11.94 9.44 -6.45
CA ASP A 46 11.46 9.82 -5.13
C ASP A 46 10.26 10.77 -5.31
N VAL A 47 9.12 10.43 -4.69
CA VAL A 47 7.84 11.08 -4.91
C VAL A 47 7.11 11.31 -3.60
N PHE A 48 6.38 12.42 -3.52
CA PHE A 48 5.59 12.76 -2.36
C PHE A 48 4.21 12.11 -2.44
N VAL A 49 3.84 11.33 -1.43
CA VAL A 49 2.56 10.59 -1.40
C VAL A 49 1.96 10.62 0.00
N VAL A 50 0.66 10.39 0.10
CA VAL A 50 0.02 10.11 1.39
C VAL A 50 0.16 8.61 1.67
N VAL A 51 0.66 8.24 2.85
CA VAL A 51 0.85 6.84 3.24
C VAL A 51 -0.14 6.47 4.35
N SER A 52 -0.84 5.35 4.19
CA SER A 52 -1.63 4.71 5.24
C SER A 52 -1.10 3.31 5.49
N LEU A 53 -0.42 3.15 6.61
CA LEU A 53 -0.03 1.85 7.14
C LEU A 53 -1.09 1.45 8.15
N THR A 54 -2.25 0.96 7.70
CA THR A 54 -3.26 0.48 8.64
C THR A 54 -2.95 -0.97 9.01
N PRO A 55 -2.57 -1.27 10.27
CA PRO A 55 -2.48 -2.65 10.71
C PRO A 55 -3.91 -3.19 10.88
N GLU A 56 -4.43 -3.95 9.91
CA GLU A 56 -5.64 -4.72 10.16
C GLU A 56 -5.29 -5.90 11.09
N THR A 57 -5.39 -5.64 12.40
CA THR A 57 -5.60 -6.68 13.40
C THR A 57 -7.05 -6.59 13.81
N ALA A 58 -7.96 -7.09 12.97
CA ALA A 58 -9.27 -7.45 13.45
C ALA A 58 -9.10 -8.74 14.28
N PRO A 59 -9.32 -8.74 15.61
CA PRO A 59 -9.52 -9.99 16.31
C PRO A 59 -10.76 -10.64 15.72
N PHE A 60 -10.56 -11.78 15.05
CA PHE A 60 -11.65 -12.65 14.65
C PHE A 60 -12.23 -13.27 15.93
N ASP A 61 -13.10 -12.55 16.63
CA ASP A 61 -13.94 -13.10 17.69
C ASP A 61 -15.05 -13.94 17.03
N GLY A 62 -14.63 -15.08 16.49
CA GLY A 62 -15.47 -16.12 15.96
C GLY A 62 -15.90 -17.04 17.09
N SER A 63 -16.76 -16.56 17.97
CA SER A 63 -17.58 -17.41 18.84
C SER A 63 -18.63 -18.15 18.00
N ARG A 64 -18.21 -19.11 17.17
CA ARG A 64 -19.09 -20.10 16.55
C ARG A 64 -18.45 -21.48 16.51
N ARG A 65 -18.86 -22.25 17.51
CA ARG A 65 -18.74 -23.70 17.61
C ARG A 65 -19.39 -24.33 16.38
N GLY A 66 -18.62 -24.93 15.48
CA GLY A 66 -19.16 -25.80 14.44
C GLY A 66 -18.39 -25.76 13.12
N THR A 67 -17.85 -26.92 12.76
CA THR A 67 -17.40 -27.36 11.42
C THR A 67 -16.07 -26.82 10.87
N LYS A 68 -15.17 -27.78 10.65
CA LYS A 68 -13.89 -27.70 9.93
C LYS A 68 -14.06 -27.04 8.56
N ILE A 69 -13.32 -25.96 8.33
CA ILE A 69 -12.71 -25.66 7.03
C ILE A 69 -11.23 -25.40 7.31
N ASN A 70 -10.41 -26.42 7.03
CA ASN A 70 -8.96 -26.33 7.03
C ASN A 70 -8.50 -25.65 5.74
N THR A 71 -8.75 -24.35 5.63
CA THR A 71 -8.09 -23.48 4.63
C THR A 71 -8.01 -22.08 5.23
N SER A 72 -7.37 -22.03 6.40
CA SER A 72 -7.02 -20.78 7.09
C SER A 72 -5.84 -20.14 6.35
N THR A 73 -6.06 -19.68 5.12
CA THR A 73 -5.25 -18.60 4.56
C THR A 73 -5.60 -17.38 5.40
N ARG A 74 -4.86 -17.19 6.50
CA ARG A 74 -4.88 -15.99 7.33
C ARG A 74 -4.50 -14.82 6.43
N LEU A 75 -5.49 -14.27 5.72
CA LEU A 75 -5.43 -13.00 5.04
C LEU A 75 -5.52 -11.90 6.11
N SER A 76 -4.58 -11.91 7.06
CA SER A 76 -4.24 -10.73 7.85
C SER A 76 -3.14 -10.03 7.07
N GLN A 77 -3.48 -9.63 5.85
CA GLN A 77 -2.58 -8.86 5.00
C GLN A 77 -2.73 -7.44 5.52
N ARG A 78 -1.65 -6.87 6.07
CA ARG A 78 -1.62 -5.45 6.38
C ARG A 78 -1.87 -4.71 5.06
N GLU A 79 -3.09 -4.24 4.85
CA GLU A 79 -3.41 -3.40 3.70
C GLU A 79 -2.76 -2.03 3.95
N ALA A 80 -1.50 -1.92 3.55
CA ALA A 80 -0.87 -0.63 3.40
C ALA A 80 -1.36 -0.03 2.07
N ALA A 81 -1.53 1.28 2.02
CA ALA A 81 -1.92 1.96 0.80
C ALA A 81 -1.23 3.32 0.71
N ILE A 82 -0.97 3.74 -0.51
CA ILE A 82 -0.48 5.08 -0.81
C ILE A 82 -1.40 5.77 -1.81
N TRP A 83 -1.57 7.07 -1.64
CA TRP A 83 -2.32 7.91 -2.56
C TRP A 83 -1.37 8.89 -3.21
N PHE A 84 -1.40 8.92 -4.53
CA PHE A 84 -0.70 9.90 -5.34
C PHE A 84 -1.66 11.01 -5.74
N ASP A 85 -1.15 12.24 -5.70
CA ASP A 85 -1.73 13.32 -6.49
C ASP A 85 -1.61 12.96 -7.99
N PRO A 86 -2.64 13.20 -8.81
CA PRO A 86 -2.61 12.88 -10.24
C PRO A 86 -1.42 13.48 -10.98
N THR A 87 -1.05 14.73 -10.62
CA THR A 87 0.07 15.45 -11.24
C THR A 87 1.41 14.78 -10.91
N ILE A 88 1.57 14.29 -9.68
CA ILE A 88 2.76 13.55 -9.24
C ILE A 88 2.82 12.19 -9.93
N TYR A 89 1.68 11.51 -10.05
CA TYR A 89 1.60 10.22 -10.73
C TYR A 89 1.92 10.33 -12.22
N GLU A 90 1.39 11.34 -12.90
CA GLU A 90 1.71 11.65 -14.31
C GLU A 90 3.19 12.06 -14.51
N ALA A 91 3.85 12.56 -13.47
CA ALA A 91 5.27 12.89 -13.52
C ALA A 91 6.17 11.65 -13.53
N LEU A 92 5.66 10.47 -13.12
CA LEU A 92 6.40 9.20 -13.21
C LEU A 92 6.73 8.84 -14.67
N LYS A 93 5.89 9.23 -15.63
CA LYS A 93 5.98 8.87 -17.08
C LYS A 93 5.84 7.38 -17.39
N TYR A 94 5.48 6.56 -16.41
CA TYR A 94 5.14 5.16 -16.55
C TYR A 94 4.10 4.77 -15.49
N GLU A 95 3.40 3.67 -15.72
CA GLU A 95 2.45 3.11 -14.76
C GLU A 95 3.14 2.14 -13.80
N LEU A 96 2.75 2.21 -12.52
CA LEU A 96 3.16 1.23 -11.53
C LEU A 96 2.48 -0.11 -11.78
N ARG A 97 3.23 -1.18 -11.58
CA ARG A 97 2.79 -2.56 -11.80
C ARG A 97 2.90 -3.35 -10.51
N GLU A 98 2.16 -4.45 -10.45
CA GLU A 98 2.31 -5.43 -9.37
C GLU A 98 3.78 -5.84 -9.21
N GLY A 99 4.23 -5.94 -7.97
CA GLY A 99 5.60 -6.26 -7.55
C GLY A 99 6.64 -5.15 -7.72
N ASP A 100 6.26 -3.96 -8.21
CA ASP A 100 7.11 -2.78 -8.06
C ASP A 100 7.34 -2.49 -6.57
N GLN A 101 8.56 -2.13 -6.19
CA GLN A 101 8.90 -1.90 -4.79
C GLN A 101 8.72 -0.43 -4.40
N ILE A 102 8.16 -0.21 -3.22
CA ILE A 102 8.01 1.08 -2.58
C ILE A 102 8.81 1.09 -1.28
N LEU A 103 9.70 2.07 -1.14
CA LEU A 103 10.51 2.28 0.06
C LEU A 103 10.06 3.55 0.76
N LEU A 104 9.73 3.45 2.05
CA LEU A 104 9.41 4.60 2.89
C LEU A 104 10.72 5.24 3.38
N ILE A 105 11.29 6.14 2.58
CA ILE A 105 12.64 6.69 2.85
C ILE A 105 12.68 7.60 4.08
N GLU A 106 11.55 8.20 4.46
CA GLU A 106 11.42 8.95 5.71
C GLU A 106 11.24 8.05 6.94
N ARG A 107 11.01 6.75 6.74
CA ARG A 107 10.85 5.73 7.79
C ARG A 107 11.86 4.59 7.57
N PRO A 108 13.15 4.80 7.83
CA PRO A 108 14.19 3.82 7.51
C PRO A 108 14.08 2.49 8.28
N ASN A 109 13.31 2.44 9.36
CA ASN A 109 13.05 1.22 10.13
C ASN A 109 11.84 0.42 9.61
N GLU A 110 11.05 0.97 8.70
CA GLU A 110 9.94 0.26 8.09
C GLU A 110 10.47 -0.73 7.04
N PRO A 111 9.87 -1.93 6.94
CA PRO A 111 10.22 -2.88 5.90
C PRO A 111 9.89 -2.31 4.51
N PRO A 112 10.54 -2.81 3.45
CA PRO A 112 10.11 -2.50 2.09
C PRO A 112 8.70 -3.05 1.83
N TYR A 113 7.97 -2.33 0.98
CA TYR A 113 6.65 -2.74 0.50
C TYR A 113 6.71 -3.00 -1.00
N GLU A 114 5.78 -3.81 -1.49
CA GLU A 114 5.57 -4.07 -2.91
C GLU A 114 4.13 -3.70 -3.31
N VAL A 115 3.96 -3.29 -4.56
CA VAL A 115 2.65 -3.01 -5.15
C VAL A 115 1.90 -4.31 -5.31
N SER A 116 0.75 -4.42 -4.64
CA SER A 116 -0.04 -5.66 -4.59
C SER A 116 -1.00 -5.85 -5.77
N ARG A 117 -1.38 -4.75 -6.42
CA ARG A 117 -2.31 -4.73 -7.55
C ARG A 117 -2.06 -3.50 -8.41
N ALA A 118 -2.59 -3.52 -9.63
CA ALA A 118 -2.57 -2.36 -10.51
C ALA A 118 -3.17 -1.12 -9.80
N PRO A 119 -2.59 0.08 -10.01
CA PRO A 119 -3.10 1.33 -9.50
C PRO A 119 -4.56 1.59 -9.90
N GLU A 120 -5.36 2.08 -8.96
CA GLU A 120 -6.76 2.39 -9.16
C GLU A 120 -6.99 3.91 -9.07
N SER A 121 -7.86 4.46 -9.91
CA SER A 121 -8.27 5.86 -9.78
C SER A 121 -9.42 5.98 -8.79
N SER A 122 -9.28 6.89 -7.83
CA SER A 122 -10.34 7.29 -6.90
C SER A 122 -11.40 8.13 -7.61
N ASP A 123 -12.63 8.15 -7.09
CA ASP A 123 -13.71 9.04 -7.56
C ASP A 123 -13.31 10.54 -7.49
N ARG A 124 -12.33 10.87 -6.65
CA ARG A 124 -11.78 12.23 -6.49
C ARG A 124 -10.65 12.54 -7.49
N GLY A 125 -10.18 11.55 -8.24
CA GLY A 125 -9.06 11.65 -9.19
C GLY A 125 -7.72 11.14 -8.63
N ASP A 126 -7.57 11.01 -7.31
CA ASP A 126 -6.34 10.50 -6.67
C ASP A 126 -6.01 9.08 -7.16
N VAL A 127 -4.73 8.76 -7.38
CA VAL A 127 -4.32 7.40 -7.75
C VAL A 127 -3.99 6.61 -6.49
N ILE A 128 -4.73 5.54 -6.25
CA ILE A 128 -4.60 4.66 -5.10
C ILE A 128 -3.75 3.46 -5.48
N VAL A 129 -2.71 3.20 -4.70
CA VAL A 129 -1.84 2.04 -4.88
C VAL A 129 -1.83 1.25 -3.59
N SER A 130 -2.27 0.00 -3.68
CA SER A 130 -2.31 -0.91 -2.53
C SER A 130 -0.98 -1.64 -2.40
N LEU A 131 -0.46 -1.67 -1.19
CA LEU A 131 0.86 -2.16 -0.85
C LEU A 131 0.77 -3.35 0.10
N VAL A 132 1.73 -4.26 -0.05
CA VAL A 132 1.93 -5.40 0.84
C VAL A 132 3.40 -5.47 1.23
N LEU A 133 3.72 -6.16 2.31
CA LEU A 133 5.12 -6.32 2.73
C LEU A 133 5.89 -7.11 1.67
N ASP A 134 7.02 -6.56 1.20
CA ASP A 134 7.91 -7.24 0.27
C ASP A 134 8.51 -8.47 0.98
N ARG A 135 8.14 -9.66 0.51
CA ARG A 135 8.52 -10.95 1.13
C ARG A 135 9.93 -11.41 0.76
N ASN A 136 10.62 -10.67 -0.11
CA ASN A 136 11.95 -11.04 -0.62
C ASN A 136 13.10 -10.45 0.20
N LYS A 137 12.88 -10.15 1.49
CA LYS A 137 13.94 -9.72 2.45
C LYS A 137 13.90 -10.47 3.77
#